data_AF-A0A6N7WD91-F1
#
_entry.id   AF-A0A6N7WD91-F1
#
_cell.length_a   1.000
_cell.length_b   1.000
_cell.length_c   1.000
_cell.angle_alpha   90.00
_cell.angle_beta   90.00
_cell.angle_gamma   90.00
#
_symmetry.space_group_name_H-M   'P 1'
#
loop_
_entity.id
_entity.type
_entity.pdbx_description
1 polymer ?
#
loop_
_entity_poly.entity_id
_entity_poly.type
_entity_poly.pdbx_seq_one_letter_code
_entity_poly.pdbx_strand_id
1 'polypeptide(L)'
;MKKKKYLAFFLVAVSLMLLFTACNKGKYGEDTKTKSEEITRSLVQVLAEGDYAKAADDFPYTTRAKEEMDAQNLKILWEGLSEGKGEFREIAGLEDDSWDKELKITVVCSFEKGTAELVVAFDRTVKIKSIYTG
;
A
#
# COMPACT_ATOMS: atom_id res chain seq x y z
N MET A 1 -10.76 -16.63 59.55
CA MET A 1 -9.79 -16.07 58.57
C MET A 1 -9.81 -16.80 57.22
N LYS A 2 -10.97 -17.01 56.57
CA LYS A 2 -11.05 -17.73 55.28
C LYS A 2 -11.66 -16.93 54.11
N LYS A 3 -12.29 -15.77 54.35
CA LYS A 3 -12.97 -14.99 53.29
C LYS A 3 -12.06 -14.03 52.49
N LYS A 4 -10.91 -13.62 53.04
CA LYS A 4 -10.00 -12.65 52.39
C LYS A 4 -9.10 -13.27 51.30
N LYS A 5 -8.92 -14.60 51.29
CA LYS A 5 -8.04 -15.29 50.33
C LYS A 5 -8.70 -15.50 48.95
N TYR A 6 -10.03 -15.59 48.89
CA TYR A 6 -10.75 -15.79 47.65
C TYR A 6 -11.02 -14.49 46.88
N LEU A 7 -11.07 -13.35 47.57
CA LEU A 7 -11.29 -12.04 46.94
C LEU A 7 -10.07 -11.59 46.11
N ALA A 8 -8.85 -11.89 46.59
CA ALA A 8 -7.62 -11.57 45.88
C ALA A 8 -7.41 -12.47 44.65
N PHE A 9 -7.83 -13.74 44.71
CA PHE A 9 -7.73 -14.65 43.58
C PHE A 9 -8.73 -14.32 42.45
N PHE A 10 -9.92 -13.82 42.79
CA PHE A 10 -10.93 -13.45 41.79
C PHE A 10 -10.55 -12.18 41.01
N LEU A 11 -9.86 -11.22 41.65
CA LEU A 11 -9.39 -9.99 41.01
C LEU A 11 -8.21 -10.22 40.04
N VAL A 12 -7.33 -11.19 40.33
CA VAL A 12 -6.22 -11.55 39.43
C VAL A 12 -6.73 -12.32 38.20
N ALA A 13 -7.76 -13.16 38.37
CA ALA A 13 -8.36 -13.92 37.27
C ALA A 13 -9.10 -13.02 36.26
N VAL A 14 -9.74 -11.94 36.70
CA VAL A 14 -10.43 -10.98 35.82
C VAL A 14 -9.42 -10.07 35.09
N SER A 15 -8.31 -9.69 35.72
CA SER A 15 -7.26 -8.90 35.06
C SER A 15 -6.46 -9.69 34.00
N LEU A 16 -6.40 -11.02 34.08
CA LEU A 16 -5.76 -11.85 33.04
C LEU A 16 -6.63 -12.06 31.79
N MET A 17 -7.96 -11.90 31.90
CA MET A 17 -8.89 -12.17 30.80
C MET A 17 -9.09 -10.96 29.87
N LEU A 18 -8.61 -9.77 30.26
CA LEU A 18 -8.69 -8.53 29.46
C LEU A 18 -7.48 -8.31 28.54
N LEU A 19 -6.48 -9.22 28.53
CA LEU A 19 -5.26 -9.07 27.71
C LEU A 19 -5.32 -9.79 26.35
N PHE A 20 -6.39 -10.54 26.06
CA PHE A 20 -6.57 -11.24 24.77
C PHE A 20 -7.50 -10.52 23.78
N THR A 21 -7.94 -9.29 24.07
CA THR A 21 -8.35 -8.35 23.02
C THR A 21 -7.13 -7.67 22.40
N ALA A 22 -6.08 -8.44 22.14
CA ALA A 22 -5.10 -8.07 21.14
C ALA A 22 -5.87 -7.97 19.82
N CYS A 23 -6.02 -6.74 19.34
CA CYS A 23 -6.65 -6.43 18.07
C CYS A 23 -6.19 -7.45 17.03
N ASN A 24 -7.13 -8.26 16.52
CA ASN A 24 -6.94 -8.95 15.26
C ASN A 24 -6.95 -7.87 14.16
N LYS A 25 -5.84 -7.11 14.11
CA LYS A 25 -5.50 -6.17 13.05
C LYS A 25 -5.37 -7.02 11.80
N GLY A 26 -6.41 -7.01 10.96
CA GLY A 26 -6.50 -7.86 9.79
C GLY A 26 -5.33 -7.60 8.86
N LYS A 27 -4.30 -8.43 8.95
CA LYS A 27 -3.20 -8.46 7.98
C LYS A 27 -3.80 -8.88 6.64
N TYR A 28 -3.43 -8.20 5.57
CA TYR A 28 -3.74 -8.65 4.22
C TYR A 28 -3.11 -10.03 4.02
N GLY A 29 -3.81 -10.94 3.34
CA GLY A 29 -3.27 -12.25 3.02
C GLY A 29 -2.06 -12.14 2.09
N GLU A 30 -1.17 -13.12 2.14
CA GLU A 30 0.02 -13.22 1.27
C GLU A 30 -0.36 -13.08 -0.21
N ASP A 31 -1.42 -13.76 -0.66
CA ASP A 31 -1.95 -13.67 -2.02
C ASP A 31 -2.35 -12.23 -2.42
N THR A 32 -2.94 -11.47 -1.49
CA THR A 32 -3.31 -10.07 -1.75
C THR A 32 -2.06 -9.21 -1.96
N LYS A 33 -1.05 -9.41 -1.12
CA LYS A 33 0.22 -8.70 -1.22
C LYS A 33 0.88 -8.97 -2.57
N THR A 34 1.08 -10.24 -2.94
CA THR A 34 1.73 -10.61 -4.20
C THR A 34 1.02 -10.01 -5.40
N LYS A 35 -0.32 -10.08 -5.43
CA LYS A 35 -1.10 -9.49 -6.52
C LYS A 35 -0.98 -7.97 -6.59
N SER A 36 -0.97 -7.29 -5.45
CA SER A 36 -0.74 -5.83 -5.39
C SER A 36 0.65 -5.45 -5.90
N GLU A 37 1.69 -6.22 -5.56
CA GLU A 37 3.04 -5.98 -6.07
C GLU A 37 3.13 -6.16 -7.59
N GLU A 38 2.51 -7.21 -8.15
CA GLU A 38 2.45 -7.45 -9.59
C GLU A 38 1.75 -6.31 -10.34
N ILE A 39 0.63 -5.83 -9.79
CA ILE A 39 -0.10 -4.67 -10.33
C ILE A 39 0.78 -3.42 -10.31
N THR A 40 1.44 -3.14 -9.18
CA THR A 40 2.33 -1.99 -9.05
C THR A 40 3.49 -2.04 -10.05
N ARG A 41 4.15 -3.19 -10.20
CA ARG A 41 5.23 -3.36 -11.18
C ARG A 41 4.77 -3.09 -12.61
N SER A 42 3.64 -3.69 -13.00
CA SER A 42 3.06 -3.50 -14.33
C SER A 42 2.66 -2.05 -14.57
N LEU A 43 2.10 -1.37 -13.56
CA LEU A 43 1.72 0.04 -13.65
C LEU A 43 2.95 0.93 -13.89
N VAL A 44 4.03 0.72 -13.13
CA VAL A 44 5.28 1.47 -13.31
C VAL A 44 5.86 1.29 -14.70
N GLN A 45 5.83 0.08 -15.26
CA GLN A 45 6.31 -0.17 -16.62
C GLN A 45 5.50 0.63 -17.65
N VAL A 46 4.17 0.61 -17.57
CA VAL A 46 3.29 1.35 -18.48
C VAL A 46 3.49 2.87 -18.34
N LEU A 47 3.65 3.38 -17.12
CA LEU A 47 3.97 4.79 -16.88
C LEU A 47 5.34 5.17 -17.47
N ALA A 48 6.36 4.32 -17.30
CA ALA A 48 7.69 4.52 -17.85
C ALA A 48 7.73 4.51 -19.38
N GLU A 49 6.85 3.71 -20.01
CA GLU A 49 6.66 3.68 -21.48
C GLU A 49 5.89 4.92 -22.00
N GLY A 50 5.33 5.74 -21.11
CA GLY A 50 4.55 6.93 -21.47
C GLY A 50 3.13 6.60 -21.95
N ASP A 51 2.65 5.37 -21.78
CA ASP A 51 1.31 4.95 -22.18
C ASP A 51 0.29 5.24 -21.07
N TYR A 52 0.04 6.53 -20.84
CA TYR A 52 -0.83 6.98 -19.77
C TYR A 52 -2.32 6.64 -19.98
N ALA A 53 -2.74 6.44 -21.24
CA ALA A 53 -4.10 5.99 -21.55
C ALA A 53 -4.31 4.56 -21.05
N LYS A 54 -3.37 3.67 -21.36
CA LYS A 54 -3.37 2.30 -20.84
C LYS A 54 -3.27 2.27 -19.33
N ALA A 55 -2.42 3.12 -18.74
CA ALA A 55 -2.30 3.22 -17.29
C ALA A 55 -3.65 3.58 -16.65
N ALA A 56 -4.44 4.48 -17.24
CA ALA A 56 -5.74 4.89 -16.70
C ALA A 56 -6.85 3.84 -16.88
N ASP A 57 -6.83 3.08 -17.98
CA ASP A 57 -7.96 2.22 -18.35
C ASP A 57 -7.81 0.75 -17.95
N ASP A 58 -6.60 0.20 -18.01
CA ASP A 58 -6.35 -1.25 -17.92
C ASP A 58 -6.09 -1.73 -16.48
N PHE A 59 -5.92 -0.81 -15.53
CA PHE A 59 -5.60 -1.14 -14.15
C PHE A 59 -6.85 -1.16 -13.25
N PRO A 60 -6.86 -2.00 -12.20
CA PRO A 60 -8.04 -2.20 -11.38
C PRO A 60 -8.23 -1.04 -10.39
N TYR A 61 -8.68 0.11 -10.86
CA TYR A 61 -9.00 1.24 -9.98
C TYR A 61 -10.32 1.05 -9.25
N THR A 62 -10.42 1.66 -8.07
CA THR A 62 -11.72 1.96 -7.48
C THR A 62 -12.47 3.00 -8.33
N THR A 63 -13.80 3.01 -8.26
CA THR A 63 -14.62 3.99 -9.02
C THR A 63 -14.18 5.43 -8.73
N ARG A 64 -13.89 5.74 -7.47
CA ARG A 64 -13.39 7.05 -7.06
C ARG A 64 -12.02 7.36 -7.65
N ALA A 65 -11.08 6.41 -7.58
CA ALA A 65 -9.73 6.62 -8.10
C ALA A 65 -9.72 6.85 -9.63
N LYS A 66 -10.66 6.26 -10.38
CA LYS A 66 -10.77 6.46 -11.83
C LYS A 66 -11.02 7.90 -12.25
N GLU A 67 -11.64 8.71 -11.38
CA GLU A 67 -11.87 10.14 -11.63
C GLU A 67 -10.61 10.97 -11.40
N GLU A 68 -9.71 10.50 -10.52
CA GLU A 68 -8.49 11.21 -10.13
C GLU A 68 -7.27 10.74 -10.95
N MET A 69 -7.27 9.49 -11.41
CA MET A 69 -6.16 8.81 -12.10
C MET A 69 -6.40 8.72 -13.62
N ASP A 70 -6.82 9.82 -14.23
CA ASP A 70 -6.87 9.93 -15.69
C ASP A 70 -5.47 10.01 -16.30
N ALA A 71 -5.40 9.85 -17.62
CA ALA A 71 -4.13 9.85 -18.35
C ALA A 71 -3.32 11.16 -18.16
N GLN A 72 -3.99 12.30 -18.00
CA GLN A 72 -3.31 13.58 -17.81
C GLN A 72 -2.69 13.68 -16.40
N ASN A 73 -3.43 13.29 -15.37
CA ASN A 73 -2.94 13.33 -14.00
C ASN A 73 -1.82 12.30 -13.78
N LEU A 74 -1.94 11.10 -14.36
CA LEU A 74 -0.88 10.09 -14.33
C LEU A 74 0.39 10.57 -15.03
N LYS A 75 0.26 11.26 -16.16
CA LYS A 75 1.39 11.91 -16.85
C LYS A 75 2.08 12.93 -15.95
N ILE A 76 1.31 13.85 -15.38
CA ILE A 76 1.85 14.91 -14.49
C ILE A 76 2.58 14.28 -13.31
N LEU A 77 2.00 13.25 -12.70
CA LEU A 77 2.59 12.52 -11.58
C LEU A 77 3.91 11.84 -11.98
N TRP A 78 3.96 11.16 -13.12
CA TRP A 78 5.18 10.48 -13.58
C TRP A 78 6.29 11.46 -14.00
N GLU A 79 5.94 12.51 -14.74
CA GLU A 79 6.89 13.55 -15.14
C GLU A 79 7.45 14.29 -13.93
N GLY A 80 6.62 14.61 -12.93
CA GLY A 80 7.06 15.19 -11.66
C GLY A 80 7.97 14.25 -10.86
N LEU A 81 7.67 12.94 -10.84
CA LEU A 81 8.51 11.94 -10.18
C LEU A 81 9.91 11.88 -10.82
N SER A 82 9.97 11.88 -12.15
CA SER A 82 11.22 11.77 -12.94
C SER A 82 11.97 13.09 -13.15
N GLU A 83 11.37 14.23 -12.77
CA GLU A 83 11.93 15.56 -13.02
C GLU A 83 13.37 15.67 -12.51
N GLY A 84 14.27 16.08 -13.42
CA GLY A 84 15.71 16.23 -13.16
C GLY A 84 16.50 14.93 -13.02
N LYS A 85 15.85 13.76 -13.02
CA LYS A 85 16.48 12.45 -12.75
C LYS A 85 16.85 11.67 -14.02
N GLY A 86 16.32 12.08 -15.18
CA GLY A 86 16.61 11.43 -16.46
C GLY A 86 15.67 10.26 -16.75
N GLU A 87 16.08 9.39 -17.67
CA GLU A 87 15.26 8.24 -18.08
C GLU A 87 15.12 7.20 -16.96
N PHE A 88 13.97 6.54 -16.93
CA PHE A 88 13.71 5.41 -16.05
C PHE A 88 14.57 4.21 -16.46
N ARG A 89 15.14 3.52 -15.47
CA ARG A 89 15.99 2.35 -15.67
C ARG A 89 15.32 1.06 -15.22
N GLU A 90 14.93 1.01 -13.95
CA GLU A 90 14.40 -0.19 -13.33
C GLU A 90 13.63 0.10 -12.04
N ILE A 91 12.92 -0.90 -11.57
CA ILE A 91 12.40 -0.95 -10.21
C ILE A 91 13.51 -1.51 -9.31
N ALA A 92 14.08 -0.65 -8.45
CA ALA A 92 15.18 -1.01 -7.55
C ALA A 92 14.71 -1.68 -6.25
N GLY A 93 13.44 -1.51 -5.87
CA GLY A 93 12.90 -2.07 -4.63
C GLY A 93 11.39 -1.96 -4.55
N LEU A 94 10.79 -2.81 -3.73
CA LEU A 94 9.40 -2.73 -3.31
C LEU A 94 9.32 -2.95 -1.81
N GLU A 95 8.55 -2.10 -1.16
CA GLU A 95 8.25 -2.18 0.26
C GLU A 95 6.73 -2.16 0.42
N ASP A 96 6.20 -3.12 1.17
CA ASP A 96 4.80 -3.13 1.54
C ASP A 96 4.61 -2.55 2.94
N ASP A 97 3.65 -1.64 3.03
CA ASP A 97 3.19 -1.13 4.31
C ASP A 97 1.70 -1.46 4.49
N SER A 98 1.43 -2.43 5.34
CA SER A 98 0.08 -2.86 5.68
C SER A 98 -0.38 -2.19 6.97
N TRP A 99 -1.21 -1.15 6.86
CA TRP A 99 -1.97 -0.61 7.99
C TRP A 99 -3.41 -1.15 7.95
N ASP A 100 -4.08 -1.20 9.11
CA ASP A 100 -5.40 -1.83 9.39
C ASP A 100 -6.53 -1.70 8.32
N LYS A 101 -6.43 -0.74 7.40
CA LYS A 101 -7.47 -0.42 6.41
C LYS A 101 -6.97 -0.26 4.97
N GLU A 102 -5.67 -0.38 4.72
CA GLU A 102 -5.08 -0.10 3.39
C GLU A 102 -3.76 -0.85 3.24
N LEU A 103 -3.57 -1.50 2.10
CA LEU A 103 -2.28 -2.05 1.70
C LEU A 103 -1.59 -1.01 0.83
N LYS A 104 -0.40 -0.56 1.21
CA LYS A 104 0.41 0.34 0.41
C LYS A 104 1.61 -0.41 -0.11
N ILE A 105 1.91 -0.22 -1.38
CA ILE A 105 3.11 -0.73 -2.02
C ILE A 105 3.92 0.48 -2.44
N THR A 106 5.04 0.71 -1.76
CA THR A 106 6.05 1.70 -2.14
C THR A 106 7.02 1.03 -3.12
N VAL A 107 7.20 1.62 -4.29
CA VAL A 107 8.14 1.16 -5.31
C VAL A 107 9.24 2.20 -5.47
N VAL A 108 10.48 1.74 -5.35
CA VAL A 108 11.67 2.56 -5.57
C VAL A 108 12.01 2.50 -7.06
N CYS A 109 11.74 3.58 -7.78
CA CYS A 109 12.06 3.75 -9.19
C CYS A 109 13.50 4.28 -9.32
N SER A 110 14.34 3.57 -10.08
CA SER A 110 15.70 3.99 -10.41
C SER A 110 15.70 4.72 -11.76
N PHE A 111 16.35 5.87 -11.79
CA PHE A 111 16.56 6.70 -12.97
C PHE A 111 18.06 6.93 -13.19
N GLU A 112 18.43 7.58 -14.29
CA GLU A 112 19.85 7.83 -14.61
C GLU A 112 20.63 8.58 -13.53
N LYS A 113 19.99 9.53 -12.85
CA LYS A 113 20.66 10.47 -11.93
C LYS A 113 20.18 10.35 -10.48
N GLY A 114 19.36 9.34 -10.17
CA GLY A 114 18.86 9.13 -8.82
C GLY A 114 17.67 8.19 -8.75
N THR A 115 17.09 8.06 -7.56
CA THR A 115 15.88 7.28 -7.31
C THR A 115 14.72 8.18 -6.93
N ALA A 116 13.50 7.67 -7.05
CA ALA A 116 12.31 8.28 -6.50
C ALA A 116 11.32 7.21 -6.06
N GLU A 117 10.48 7.51 -5.09
CA GLU A 117 9.50 6.57 -4.56
C GLU A 117 8.12 6.90 -5.10
N LEU A 118 7.44 5.87 -5.58
CA LEU A 118 6.03 5.93 -5.94
C LEU A 118 5.26 5.03 -4.97
N VAL A 119 4.15 5.51 -4.43
CA VAL A 119 3.30 4.75 -3.52
C VAL A 119 1.98 4.45 -4.20
N VAL A 120 1.62 3.18 -4.23
CA VAL A 120 0.34 2.69 -4.74
C VAL A 120 -0.47 2.10 -3.59
N ALA A 121 -1.62 2.70 -3.30
CA ALA A 121 -2.50 2.27 -2.23
C ALA A 121 -3.65 1.42 -2.76
N PHE A 122 -3.95 0.32 -2.08
CA PHE A 122 -4.96 -0.66 -2.46
C PHE A 122 -6.06 -0.79 -1.40
N ASP A 123 -7.28 -1.04 -1.88
CA ASP A 123 -8.38 -1.50 -1.04
C ASP A 123 -8.30 -3.01 -0.73
N ARG A 124 -9.26 -3.49 0.07
CA ARG A 124 -9.38 -4.92 0.46
C ARG A 124 -9.69 -5.87 -0.69
N THR A 125 -10.02 -5.36 -1.87
CA THR A 125 -10.31 -6.13 -3.08
C THR A 125 -9.19 -6.05 -4.11
N VAL A 126 -8.04 -5.49 -3.73
CA VAL A 126 -6.87 -5.32 -4.62
C VAL A 126 -7.17 -4.33 -5.76
N LYS A 127 -7.96 -3.30 -5.46
CA LYS A 127 -8.16 -2.16 -6.36
C LYS A 127 -7.36 -0.95 -5.92
N ILE A 128 -6.79 -0.23 -6.89
CA ILE A 128 -6.02 0.99 -6.66
C ILE A 128 -6.96 2.10 -6.17
N LYS A 129 -6.64 2.65 -4.99
CA LYS A 129 -7.34 3.77 -4.36
C LYS A 129 -6.66 5.11 -4.63
N SER A 130 -5.33 5.13 -4.67
CA SER A 130 -4.55 6.33 -4.93
C SER A 130 -3.14 5.97 -5.37
N ILE A 131 -2.52 6.91 -6.08
CA ILE A 131 -1.12 6.87 -6.49
C ILE A 131 -0.52 8.23 -6.13
N TYR A 132 0.63 8.25 -5.47
CA TYR A 132 1.32 9.49 -5.07
C TYR A 132 2.82 9.25 -4.88
N THR A 133 3.62 10.31 -4.83
CA THR A 133 5.06 10.22 -4.58
C THR A 133 5.34 10.04 -3.08
N GLY A 134 6.32 9.20 -2.74
CA GLY A 134 6.79 8.97 -1.36
C GLY A 134 7.46 10.18 -0.72
#